data_AF-A0A1F6V726-F1
#
_entry.id   AF-A0A1F6V726-F1
#
_cell.length_a   1.000
_cell.length_b   1.000
_cell.length_c   1.000
_cell.angle_alpha   90.00
_cell.angle_beta   90.00
_cell.angle_gamma   90.00
#
_symmetry.space_group_name_H-M   'P 1'
#
loop_
_entity.id
_entity.type
_entity.pdbx_description
1 polymer ?
#
loop_
_entity_poly.entity_id
_entity_poly.type
_entity_poly.pdbx_seq_one_letter_code
_entity_poly.pdbx_strand_id
1 'polypeptide(L)'
;MNENQSNLNNSGGPWWKPGVQIFSEISTWIFVPIILALIAGKALDKHYGTKPTLLLVSAGIAFLISIYGIVKAVRKFSNKIQPLKSPLSGGLYGSSSPDKGRAGEGLSKK
;
A
#
# COMPACT_ATOMS: atom_id res chain seq x y z
N MET A 1 -13.86 3.51 -32.25
CA MET A 1 -13.67 2.42 -31.27
C MET A 1 -12.87 2.96 -30.11
N ASN A 2 -13.45 3.00 -28.91
CA ASN A 2 -12.78 3.44 -27.69
C ASN A 2 -13.21 2.49 -26.58
N GLU A 3 -12.51 1.37 -26.50
CA GLU A 3 -12.65 0.37 -25.45
C GLU A 3 -11.42 0.47 -24.57
N ASN A 4 -11.57 1.09 -23.39
CA ASN A 4 -10.70 0.90 -22.23
C ASN A 4 -11.13 1.85 -21.11
N GLN A 5 -12.17 1.50 -20.35
CA GLN A 5 -12.19 1.72 -18.90
C GLN A 5 -12.93 0.57 -18.25
N SER A 6 -12.13 -0.38 -17.75
CA SER A 6 -12.54 -1.51 -16.92
C SER A 6 -13.41 -1.05 -15.76
N ASN A 7 -14.65 -1.50 -15.79
CA ASN A 7 -15.59 -1.45 -14.68
C ASN A 7 -15.00 -2.25 -13.50
N LEU A 8 -14.46 -1.56 -12.49
CA LEU A 8 -14.02 -2.15 -11.22
C LEU A 8 -14.88 -1.58 -10.08
N ASN A 9 -16.19 -1.77 -10.15
CA ASN A 9 -17.02 -1.53 -8.98
C ASN A 9 -18.16 -2.54 -8.89
N ASN A 10 -17.80 -3.78 -8.56
CA ASN A 10 -18.73 -4.69 -7.89
C ASN A 10 -18.10 -5.09 -6.55
N SER A 11 -18.37 -4.24 -5.57
CA SER A 11 -17.84 -4.27 -4.21
C SER A 11 -18.57 -5.32 -3.36
N GLY A 12 -18.34 -6.59 -3.65
CA GLY A 12 -18.75 -7.74 -2.82
C GLY A 12 -17.57 -8.67 -2.47
N GLY A 13 -16.34 -8.20 -2.67
CA GLY A 13 -15.13 -9.00 -2.43
C GLY A 13 -14.74 -9.07 -0.95
N PRO A 14 -14.04 -10.12 -0.50
CA PRO A 14 -13.61 -10.24 0.88
C PRO A 14 -12.72 -9.06 1.32
N TRP A 15 -12.98 -8.53 2.52
CA TRP A 15 -12.31 -7.36 3.11
C TRP A 15 -10.78 -7.50 3.23
N TRP A 16 -10.25 -8.72 3.22
CA TRP A 16 -8.82 -9.02 3.28
C TRP A 16 -8.11 -8.96 1.92
N LYS A 17 -8.86 -9.03 0.81
CA LYS A 17 -8.30 -9.09 -0.55
C LYS A 17 -7.39 -7.91 -0.89
N PRO A 18 -7.73 -6.65 -0.56
CA PRO A 18 -6.85 -5.52 -0.81
C PRO A 18 -5.52 -5.63 -0.05
N GLY A 19 -5.55 -6.06 1.22
CA GLY A 19 -4.34 -6.22 2.04
C GLY A 19 -3.40 -7.28 1.47
N VAL A 20 -3.95 -8.44 1.08
CA VAL A 20 -3.18 -9.52 0.46
C VAL A 20 -2.60 -9.10 -0.89
N GLN A 21 -3.30 -8.28 -1.66
CA GLN A 21 -2.82 -7.79 -2.95
C GLN A 21 -1.60 -6.86 -2.80
N ILE A 22 -1.62 -5.95 -1.82
CA ILE A 22 -0.45 -5.10 -1.51
C ILE A 22 0.73 -5.95 -1.05
N PHE A 23 0.45 -6.88 -0.14
CA PHE A 23 1.49 -7.71 0.45
C PHE A 23 2.16 -8.60 -0.59
N SER A 24 1.40 -9.18 -1.52
CA SER A 24 1.95 -10.01 -2.59
C SER A 24 2.79 -9.19 -3.56
N GLU A 25 2.33 -8.01 -3.98
CA GLU A 25 3.07 -7.14 -4.90
C GLU A 25 4.43 -6.73 -4.31
N ILE A 26 4.48 -6.40 -3.01
CA ILE A 26 5.73 -6.09 -2.30
C ILE A 26 6.60 -7.33 -2.13
N SER A 27 6.02 -8.44 -1.68
CA SER A 27 6.75 -9.69 -1.43
C SER A 27 7.40 -10.24 -2.69
N THR A 28 6.68 -10.21 -3.83
CA THR A 28 7.24 -10.60 -5.14
C THR A 28 8.44 -9.74 -5.49
N TRP A 29 8.37 -8.42 -5.26
CA TRP A 29 9.48 -7.52 -5.57
C TRP A 29 10.71 -7.73 -4.67
N ILE A 30 10.54 -8.29 -3.48
CA ILE A 30 11.64 -8.66 -2.56
C ILE A 30 12.24 -10.02 -2.94
N PHE A 31 11.40 -11.02 -3.21
CA PHE A 31 11.84 -12.38 -3.49
C PHE A 31 12.62 -12.50 -4.81
N VAL A 32 12.22 -11.76 -5.85
CA VAL A 32 12.88 -11.78 -7.16
C VAL A 32 14.38 -11.43 -7.09
N PRO A 33 14.79 -10.26 -6.55
CA PRO A 33 16.21 -9.89 -6.48
C PRO A 33 17.01 -10.81 -5.54
N ILE A 34 16.40 -11.33 -4.47
CA ILE A 34 17.06 -12.26 -3.54
C ILE A 34 17.40 -13.56 -4.25
N ILE A 35 16.42 -14.22 -4.90
CA ILE A 35 16.65 -15.49 -5.59
C ILE A 35 17.65 -15.29 -6.74
N LEU A 36 17.51 -14.19 -7.49
CA LEU A 36 18.43 -13.87 -8.58
C LEU A 36 19.86 -13.68 -8.06
N ALA A 37 20.05 -12.97 -6.95
CA ALA A 37 21.36 -12.80 -6.32
C ALA A 37 21.94 -14.09 -5.76
N LEU A 38 21.12 -14.99 -5.23
CA LEU A 38 21.57 -16.30 -4.74
C LEU A 38 22.08 -17.18 -5.89
N ILE A 39 21.35 -17.24 -7.00
CA ILE A 39 21.75 -18.04 -8.17
C ILE A 39 22.99 -17.43 -8.81
N ALA A 40 22.98 -16.11 -9.07
CA ALA A 40 24.12 -15.40 -9.66
C ALA A 40 25.36 -15.46 -8.75
N GLY A 41 25.19 -15.23 -7.46
CA GLY A 41 26.26 -15.27 -6.46
C GLY A 41 26.89 -16.65 -6.35
N LYS A 42 26.08 -17.73 -6.28
CA LYS A 42 26.60 -19.11 -6.27
C LYS A 42 27.32 -19.48 -7.56
N ALA A 43 26.82 -19.04 -8.71
CA ALA A 43 27.46 -19.31 -10.00
C ALA A 43 28.83 -18.61 -10.09
N LEU A 44 28.91 -17.38 -9.59
CA LEU A 44 30.14 -16.60 -9.58
C LEU A 44 31.16 -17.12 -8.56
N ASP A 45 30.74 -17.44 -7.33
CA ASP A 45 31.62 -18.04 -6.32
C ASP A 45 32.19 -19.39 -6.80
N LYS A 46 31.38 -20.22 -7.49
CA LYS A 46 31.85 -21.49 -8.08
C LYS A 46 32.85 -21.28 -9.21
N HIS A 47 32.72 -20.21 -9.98
CA HIS A 47 33.63 -19.89 -11.09
C HIS A 47 34.99 -19.37 -10.58
N TYR A 48 35.02 -18.57 -9.51
CA TYR A 48 36.25 -17.98 -8.97
C TYR A 48 36.88 -18.76 -7.81
N GLY A 49 36.29 -19.89 -7.39
CA GLY A 49 36.81 -20.73 -6.30
C GLY A 49 36.95 -20.00 -4.97
N THR A 50 36.26 -18.87 -4.82
CA THR A 50 36.42 -17.96 -3.69
C THR A 50 35.42 -18.35 -2.60
N LYS A 51 35.77 -18.08 -1.33
CA LYS A 51 34.83 -18.11 -0.19
C LYS A 51 33.59 -17.26 -0.54
N PRO A 52 32.41 -17.43 0.11
CA PRO A 52 31.12 -16.86 -0.34
C PRO A 52 31.01 -15.33 -0.19
N THR A 53 31.97 -14.60 -0.76
CA THR A 53 32.11 -13.16 -0.76
C THR A 53 31.40 -12.54 -1.94
N LEU A 54 31.33 -13.22 -3.11
CA LEU A 54 30.54 -12.70 -4.24
C LEU A 54 29.05 -12.90 -3.99
N LEU A 55 28.65 -13.95 -3.28
CA LEU A 55 27.32 -14.07 -2.70
C LEU A 55 26.97 -12.89 -1.78
N LEU A 56 27.92 -12.45 -0.95
CA LEU A 56 27.69 -11.35 -0.01
C LEU A 56 27.52 -10.01 -0.75
N VAL A 57 28.34 -9.77 -1.77
CA VAL A 57 28.22 -8.58 -2.62
C VAL A 57 26.94 -8.62 -3.45
N SER A 58 26.57 -9.76 -4.04
CA SER A 58 25.32 -9.89 -4.81
C SER A 58 24.09 -9.72 -3.93
N ALA A 59 24.11 -10.26 -2.71
CA ALA A 59 23.06 -10.04 -1.72
C ALA A 59 22.96 -8.57 -1.31
N GLY A 60 24.10 -7.88 -1.13
CA GLY A 60 24.12 -6.44 -0.86
C GLY A 60 23.51 -5.61 -2.01
N ILE A 61 23.83 -5.94 -3.26
CA ILE A 61 23.25 -5.28 -4.43
C ILE A 61 21.74 -5.56 -4.54
N ALA A 62 21.31 -6.81 -4.34
CA ALA A 62 19.90 -7.16 -4.32
C ALA A 62 19.12 -6.46 -3.20
N PHE A 63 19.75 -6.26 -2.04
CA PHE A 63 19.16 -5.52 -0.94
C PHE A 63 18.92 -4.05 -1.31
N LEU A 64 19.89 -3.40 -1.98
CA LEU A 64 19.72 -2.03 -2.48
C LEU A 64 18.59 -1.91 -3.52
N ILE A 65 18.50 -2.89 -4.44
CA ILE A 65 17.42 -2.95 -5.44
C ILE A 65 16.06 -3.13 -4.76
N SER A 66 16.00 -3.95 -3.70
CA SER A 66 14.79 -4.16 -2.90
C SER A 66 14.32 -2.87 -2.23
N ILE A 67 15.24 -2.13 -1.58
CA ILE A 67 14.93 -0.82 -0.96
C ILE A 67 14.33 0.14 -1.99
N TYR A 68 14.96 0.27 -3.16
CA TYR A 68 14.46 1.14 -4.22
C TYR A 68 13.07 0.72 -4.72
N GLY A 69 12.85 -0.59 -4.85
CA GLY A 69 11.57 -1.19 -5.20
C GLY A 69 10.44 -0.85 -4.24
N ILE A 70 10.69 -1.03 -2.94
CA ILE A 70 9.74 -0.72 -1.87
C ILE A 70 9.41 0.77 -1.88
N VAL A 71 10.40 1.66 -1.97
CA VAL A 71 10.18 3.11 -2.03
C VAL A 71 9.30 3.47 -3.23
N LYS A 72 9.55 2.90 -4.41
CA LYS A 72 8.73 3.12 -5.60
C LYS A 72 7.30 2.62 -5.43
N ALA A 73 7.11 1.43 -4.86
CA ALA A 73 5.79 0.85 -4.60
C ALA A 73 4.99 1.70 -3.60
N VAL A 74 5.63 2.12 -2.51
CA VAL A 74 5.03 2.99 -1.48
C VAL A 74 4.66 4.35 -2.07
N ARG A 75 5.51 4.96 -2.90
CA ARG A 75 5.20 6.23 -3.58
C ARG A 75 4.00 6.09 -4.53
N LYS A 76 3.92 4.99 -5.28
CA LYS A 76 2.77 4.67 -6.15
C LYS A 76 1.48 4.55 -5.34
N PHE A 77 1.54 3.90 -4.17
CA PHE A 77 0.40 3.81 -3.25
C PHE A 77 0.03 5.16 -2.64
N SER A 78 1.00 5.92 -2.15
CA SER A 78 0.77 7.24 -1.56
C SER A 78 0.11 8.19 -2.55
N ASN A 79 0.54 8.21 -3.83
CA ASN A 79 -0.10 9.02 -4.87
C ASN A 79 -1.55 8.59 -5.17
N LYS A 80 -1.88 7.31 -4.99
CA LYS A 80 -3.24 6.78 -5.19
C LYS A 80 -4.16 7.08 -4.01
N ILE A 81 -3.59 7.38 -2.85
CA ILE A 81 -4.30 7.70 -1.60
C ILE A 81 -4.19 9.19 -1.27
N GLN A 82 -3.49 10.01 -2.05
CA GLN A 82 -3.51 11.47 -1.90
C GLN A 82 -4.86 11.99 -2.40
N PRO A 83 -5.83 12.36 -1.51
CA PRO A 83 -6.85 13.29 -1.91
C PRO A 83 -6.13 14.59 -2.30
N LEU A 84 -6.23 14.95 -3.57
CA LEU A 84 -5.80 16.28 -4.00
C LEU A 84 -6.59 17.31 -3.20
N LYS A 85 -5.83 18.15 -2.50
CA LYS A 85 -6.18 19.47 -1.95
C LYS A 85 -7.08 19.44 -0.70
N SER A 86 -6.48 19.71 0.45
CA SER A 86 -7.18 20.41 1.52
C SER A 86 -7.79 21.70 0.93
N PRO A 87 -9.12 21.88 0.93
CA PRO A 87 -9.65 23.21 0.79
C PRO A 87 -9.21 23.92 2.08
N LEU A 88 -8.30 24.87 1.98
CA LEU A 88 -8.00 25.73 3.12
C LEU A 88 -9.34 26.29 3.62
N SER A 89 -9.52 26.26 4.94
CA SER A 89 -10.14 27.38 5.66
C SER A 89 -11.44 27.90 5.03
N GLY A 90 -12.57 27.23 5.27
CA GLY A 90 -13.87 27.78 4.89
C GLY A 90 -15.05 26.95 5.38
N GLY A 91 -15.69 27.39 6.48
CA GLY A 91 -16.97 26.90 7.01
C GLY A 91 -16.83 25.69 7.93
N LEU A 92 -16.78 25.84 9.25
CA LEU A 92 -17.95 26.01 10.14
C LEU A 92 -19.10 25.04 9.84
N TYR A 93 -19.53 24.31 10.88
CA TYR A 93 -20.61 23.31 11.02
C TYR A 93 -20.19 21.84 10.80
N GLY A 94 -20.36 20.89 11.72
CA GLY A 94 -21.12 20.89 12.97
C GLY A 94 -20.41 20.08 14.05
N SER A 95 -20.02 20.79 15.11
CA SER A 95 -19.73 20.22 16.41
C SER A 95 -21.05 19.75 17.03
N SER A 96 -21.01 18.57 17.64
CA SER A 96 -21.65 18.26 18.92
C SER A 96 -22.97 18.95 19.25
N SER A 97 -24.07 18.18 19.26
CA SER A 97 -25.13 18.43 20.23
C SER A 97 -25.57 17.11 20.89
N PRO A 98 -25.38 16.94 22.20
CA PRO A 98 -26.03 15.89 22.97
C PRO A 98 -27.46 16.35 23.28
N ASP A 99 -28.46 15.67 22.73
CA ASP A 99 -29.86 15.96 23.06
C ASP A 99 -30.18 15.46 24.48
N LYS A 100 -30.07 16.37 25.45
CA LYS A 100 -30.62 16.26 26.81
C LYS A 100 -31.22 17.59 27.25
N GLY A 101 -32.54 17.66 27.18
CA GLY A 101 -33.38 18.68 27.84
C GLY A 101 -34.83 18.46 27.41
N ARG A 102 -35.63 17.66 28.10
CA ARG A 102 -36.35 17.95 29.36
C ARG A 102 -37.52 18.94 29.17
N ALA A 103 -38.68 18.47 29.64
CA ALA A 103 -39.93 19.20 29.89
C ALA A 103 -40.67 19.64 28.61
N GLY A 104 -41.96 19.37 28.43
CA GLY A 104 -43.02 19.26 29.43
C GLY A 104 -44.08 20.28 29.04
N GLU A 105 -44.82 20.00 27.97
CA GLU A 105 -46.08 20.64 27.61
C GLU A 105 -46.95 19.50 27.09
N GLY A 106 -48.02 19.09 27.76
CA GLY A 106 -49.09 19.96 28.20
C GLY A 106 -50.30 19.60 27.35
N LEU A 107 -51.05 18.61 27.83
CA LEU A 107 -52.51 18.55 27.77
C LEU A 107 -53.17 19.73 27.03
N SER A 108 -53.89 19.44 25.94
CA SER A 108 -55.17 20.03 25.54
C SER A 108 -55.27 20.17 24.02
N LYS A 109 -56.17 19.41 23.39
CA LYS A 109 -57.43 19.96 22.86
C LYS A 109 -58.21 18.88 22.10
N LYS A 110 -59.42 18.64 22.61
CA LYS A 110 -60.70 18.32 21.95
C LYS A 110 -60.77 17.19 20.93
#